data_AF-A0A8E6B2M9-F1
#
_entry.id   AF-A0A8E6B2M9-F1
#
_cell.length_a   1.000
_cell.length_b   1.000
_cell.length_c   1.000
_cell.angle_alpha   90.00
_cell.angle_beta   90.00
_cell.angle_gamma   90.00
#
_symmetry.space_group_name_H-M   'P 1'
#
loop_
_entity.id
_entity.type
_entity.pdbx_description
1 polymer ?
#
loop_
_entity_poly.entity_id
_entity_poly.type
_entity_poly.pdbx_seq_one_letter_code
_entity_poly.pdbx_strand_id
1 'polypeptide(L)'
;MSNYLLPHHQAKLQNSGLSPEAISARGYKTLSTKVEVERLSFSRSQATAPALQIPIWNAEGLRTVNQIRPDTPRINREGKSIKYELPLESKVAIDVPPSIREKVLDITQPLLVTEGPIKADAAASKGYAAVSVLGVSGWRADDPFWKIAPLKNRTCYIIFDSDISTNENVKRSALRLAENFRKHGAIPEIVILPHSAQKTKQGLDDYLASGKTDKDLLALDRMEISEIADSEPFNAMAKYKCTKNGLAMLSSNNKEPSWILLTNFIARITAEAEIDDGNSTRLEFEITCELGGETKLCKVQAEEYERMTWVMPHLGAGAIIFAGVMTRDHARAAIQAVSDKIVKRKVIEHLGWRKFGIEWVYFHAGGIIRSNPKSNAQSHDGKSDIENSNENPQNGIPCPNCPTISTVDPLQDVEVRVPKVLSSYRLPEKPKKESLIRDIAKLIELLEDTIPARLWMPLLSAAFRIAIDQVDFSIHLVGVTNSGKTTLTSLFCQFFGPDLHARNLALPFLGVASREMLLYLVDEAANLRNGRP
;
A
#
# COMPACT_ATOMS: atom_id res chain seq x y z
N MET A 1 -9.76 -23.17 -45.20
CA MET A 1 -10.82 -24.07 -44.71
C MET A 1 -11.80 -23.22 -43.93
N SER A 2 -13.06 -23.10 -44.36
CA SER A 2 -14.09 -22.37 -43.61
C SER A 2 -14.33 -23.04 -42.26
N ASN A 3 -14.26 -22.29 -41.17
CA ASN A 3 -14.60 -22.82 -39.85
C ASN A 3 -16.06 -23.28 -39.84
N TYR A 4 -16.31 -24.48 -39.34
CA TYR A 4 -17.66 -25.04 -39.25
C TYR A 4 -18.47 -24.32 -38.15
N LEU A 5 -19.67 -23.87 -38.49
CA LEU A 5 -20.64 -23.27 -37.57
C LEU A 5 -21.97 -24.05 -37.63
N LEU A 6 -22.57 -24.31 -36.46
CA LEU A 6 -23.90 -24.91 -36.40
C LEU A 6 -24.94 -23.88 -36.86
N PRO A 7 -26.09 -24.31 -37.42
CA PRO A 7 -27.10 -23.39 -37.96
C PRO A 7 -27.55 -22.30 -36.96
N HIS A 8 -27.73 -22.63 -35.68
CA HIS A 8 -28.13 -21.66 -34.67
C HIS A 8 -26.99 -20.72 -34.24
N HIS A 9 -25.74 -21.17 -34.28
CA HIS A 9 -24.57 -20.29 -34.09
C HIS A 9 -24.44 -19.29 -35.23
N GLN A 10 -24.58 -19.76 -36.47
CA GLN A 10 -24.58 -18.92 -37.66
C GLN A 10 -25.72 -17.88 -37.59
N ALA A 11 -26.93 -18.33 -37.29
CA ALA A 11 -28.09 -17.46 -37.13
C ALA A 11 -27.88 -16.43 -36.01
N LYS A 12 -27.26 -16.80 -34.88
CA LYS A 12 -26.97 -15.84 -33.82
C LYS A 12 -26.03 -14.73 -34.29
N LEU A 13 -24.96 -15.07 -35.01
CA LEU A 13 -24.02 -14.06 -35.53
C LEU A 13 -24.69 -13.16 -36.56
N GLN A 14 -25.46 -13.73 -37.50
CA GLN A 14 -26.19 -12.97 -38.52
C GLN A 14 -27.27 -12.06 -37.92
N ASN A 15 -28.06 -12.57 -36.96
CA ASN A 15 -29.08 -11.79 -36.26
C ASN A 15 -28.48 -10.66 -35.41
N SER A 16 -27.22 -10.79 -35.01
CA SER A 16 -26.46 -9.73 -34.31
C SER A 16 -25.82 -8.73 -35.30
N GLY A 17 -26.11 -8.85 -36.60
CA GLY A 17 -25.68 -7.89 -37.63
C GLY A 17 -24.27 -8.10 -38.18
N LEU A 18 -23.64 -9.27 -37.96
CA LEU A 18 -22.29 -9.52 -38.45
C LEU A 18 -22.28 -9.89 -39.94
N SER A 19 -21.35 -9.28 -40.68
CA SER A 19 -21.05 -9.59 -42.08
C SER A 19 -20.33 -10.94 -42.20
N PRO A 20 -20.50 -11.68 -43.32
CA PRO A 20 -19.72 -12.89 -43.59
C PRO A 20 -18.21 -12.69 -43.49
N GLU A 21 -17.72 -11.52 -43.89
CA GLU A 21 -16.32 -11.12 -43.84
C GLU A 21 -15.82 -11.00 -42.39
N ALA A 22 -16.57 -10.34 -41.51
CA ALA A 22 -16.22 -10.24 -40.09
C ALA A 22 -16.25 -11.61 -39.39
N ILE A 23 -17.24 -12.44 -39.71
CA ILE A 23 -17.36 -13.81 -39.16
C ILE A 23 -16.13 -14.64 -39.56
N SER A 24 -15.75 -14.59 -40.83
CA SER A 24 -14.61 -15.31 -41.37
C SER A 24 -13.28 -14.80 -40.82
N ALA A 25 -13.07 -13.48 -40.82
CA ALA A 25 -11.83 -12.83 -40.36
C ALA A 25 -11.54 -13.11 -38.89
N ARG A 26 -12.56 -13.05 -38.01
CA ARG A 26 -12.37 -13.39 -36.60
C ARG A 26 -12.06 -14.87 -36.39
N GLY A 27 -12.66 -15.72 -37.21
CA GLY A 27 -12.53 -17.17 -37.10
C GLY A 27 -13.48 -17.78 -36.07
N TYR A 28 -14.73 -17.32 -36.00
CA TYR A 28 -15.77 -18.01 -35.23
C TYR A 28 -15.88 -19.49 -35.62
N LYS A 29 -16.13 -20.36 -34.66
CA LYS A 29 -16.24 -21.81 -34.89
C LYS A 29 -17.16 -22.44 -33.85
N THR A 30 -17.88 -23.51 -34.22
CA THR A 30 -18.48 -24.41 -33.24
C THR A 30 -17.43 -25.36 -32.66
N LEU A 31 -17.37 -25.43 -31.34
CA LEU A 31 -16.75 -26.52 -30.59
C LEU A 31 -17.84 -27.54 -30.29
N SER A 32 -17.79 -28.69 -30.94
CA SER A 32 -18.83 -29.73 -30.87
C SER A 32 -18.60 -30.69 -29.71
N THR A 33 -17.36 -30.79 -29.21
CA THR A 33 -17.00 -31.73 -28.14
C THR A 33 -16.31 -31.05 -26.97
N LYS A 34 -16.41 -31.64 -25.77
CA LYS A 34 -15.72 -31.15 -24.57
C LYS A 34 -14.19 -31.09 -24.77
N VAL A 35 -13.64 -32.07 -25.47
CA VAL A 35 -12.20 -32.15 -25.79
C VAL A 35 -11.74 -30.94 -26.62
N GLU A 36 -12.56 -30.46 -27.55
CA GLU A 36 -12.24 -29.25 -28.32
C GLU A 36 -12.22 -28.00 -27.43
N VAL A 37 -13.09 -27.91 -26.43
CA VAL A 37 -13.12 -26.81 -25.47
C VAL A 37 -11.89 -26.87 -24.54
N GLU A 38 -11.54 -28.05 -24.03
CA GLU A 38 -10.35 -28.25 -23.17
C GLU A 38 -9.04 -27.92 -23.90
N ARG A 39 -8.94 -28.19 -25.20
CA ARG A 39 -7.78 -27.80 -26.03
C ARG A 39 -7.57 -26.29 -26.12
N LEU A 40 -8.57 -25.48 -25.77
CA LEU A 40 -8.48 -24.02 -25.69
C LEU A 40 -8.21 -23.55 -24.24
N SER A 41 -7.61 -24.41 -23.41
CA SER A 41 -7.20 -24.15 -22.02
C SER A 41 -8.35 -23.99 -21.02
N PHE A 42 -9.59 -24.27 -21.43
CA PHE A 42 -10.71 -24.32 -20.48
C PHE A 42 -10.58 -25.54 -19.55
N SER A 43 -10.87 -25.34 -18.27
CA SER A 43 -10.88 -26.47 -17.33
C SER A 43 -12.02 -27.45 -17.62
N ARG A 44 -11.91 -28.69 -17.11
CA ARG A 44 -12.96 -29.72 -17.28
C ARG A 44 -14.35 -29.26 -16.82
N SER A 45 -14.42 -28.38 -15.82
CA SER A 45 -15.69 -27.84 -15.32
C SER A 45 -16.28 -26.74 -16.21
N GLN A 46 -15.46 -26.12 -17.06
CA GLN A 46 -15.86 -25.11 -18.04
C GLN A 46 -16.11 -25.73 -19.43
N ALA A 47 -15.59 -26.93 -19.69
CA ALA A 47 -15.66 -27.65 -20.97
C ALA A 47 -17.07 -28.11 -21.34
N THR A 48 -17.95 -27.15 -21.62
CA THR A 48 -19.33 -27.35 -22.04
C THR A 48 -19.41 -27.23 -23.54
N ALA A 49 -19.94 -28.27 -24.20
CA ALA A 49 -20.13 -28.33 -25.64
C ALA A 49 -21.55 -28.85 -25.95
N PRO A 50 -22.18 -28.43 -27.06
CA PRO A 50 -21.62 -27.53 -28.07
C PRO A 50 -21.47 -26.09 -27.56
N ALA A 51 -20.48 -25.38 -28.10
CA ALA A 51 -20.22 -23.98 -27.77
C ALA A 51 -19.72 -23.20 -28.98
N LEU A 52 -20.10 -21.93 -29.08
CA LEU A 52 -19.54 -21.00 -30.05
C LEU A 52 -18.20 -20.46 -29.52
N GLN A 53 -17.12 -20.73 -30.23
CA GLN A 53 -15.79 -20.17 -30.01
C GLN A 53 -15.72 -18.74 -30.56
N ILE A 54 -15.18 -17.84 -29.76
CA ILE A 54 -14.96 -16.43 -30.06
C ILE A 54 -13.48 -16.12 -29.79
N PRO A 55 -12.61 -16.18 -30.81
CA PRO A 55 -11.21 -15.79 -30.65
C PRO A 55 -11.09 -14.30 -30.29
N ILE A 56 -10.27 -14.01 -29.28
CA ILE A 56 -9.95 -12.65 -28.84
C ILE A 56 -8.63 -12.22 -29.50
N TRP A 57 -8.64 -11.04 -30.10
CA TRP A 57 -7.50 -10.48 -30.82
C TRP A 57 -7.05 -9.17 -30.16
N ASN A 58 -5.75 -8.97 -29.96
CA ASN A 58 -5.24 -7.73 -29.38
C ASN A 58 -4.94 -6.66 -30.47
N ALA A 59 -4.54 -5.46 -30.03
CA ALA A 59 -4.15 -4.37 -30.91
C ALA A 59 -2.94 -4.68 -31.82
N GLU A 60 -2.12 -5.67 -31.49
CA GLU A 60 -0.99 -6.12 -32.32
C GLU A 60 -1.42 -7.10 -33.43
N GLY A 61 -2.69 -7.55 -33.42
CA GLY A 61 -3.18 -8.53 -34.38
C GLY A 61 -2.86 -9.96 -33.99
N LEU A 62 -2.55 -10.21 -32.72
CA LEU A 62 -2.28 -11.54 -32.17
C LEU A 62 -3.51 -12.08 -31.46
N ARG A 63 -3.77 -13.39 -31.61
CA ARG A 63 -4.78 -14.11 -30.82
C ARG A 63 -4.27 -14.29 -29.40
N THR A 64 -5.04 -13.83 -28.41
CA THR A 64 -4.65 -13.90 -27.00
C THR A 64 -5.31 -15.07 -26.29
N VAL A 65 -6.63 -15.06 -26.21
CA VAL A 65 -7.45 -16.06 -25.50
C VAL A 65 -8.68 -16.40 -26.33
N ASN A 66 -9.38 -17.45 -25.95
CA ASN A 66 -10.67 -17.81 -26.55
C ASN A 66 -11.77 -17.55 -25.54
N GLN A 67 -12.77 -16.76 -25.90
CA GLN A 67 -14.03 -16.74 -25.19
C GLN A 67 -14.95 -17.80 -25.80
N ILE A 68 -15.77 -18.46 -24.99
CA ILE A 68 -16.80 -19.37 -25.48
C ILE A 68 -18.18 -18.90 -25.06
N ARG A 69 -19.17 -19.24 -25.88
CA ARG A 69 -20.58 -19.13 -25.57
C ARG A 69 -21.22 -20.53 -25.66
N PRO A 70 -21.35 -21.27 -24.55
CA PRO A 70 -21.98 -22.59 -24.56
C PRO A 70 -23.48 -22.52 -24.88
N ASP A 71 -23.99 -23.54 -25.57
CA ASP A 71 -25.43 -23.70 -25.84
C ASP A 71 -26.22 -23.92 -24.55
N THR A 72 -25.61 -24.65 -23.61
CA THR A 72 -26.15 -24.87 -22.26
C THR A 72 -25.23 -24.20 -21.24
N PRO A 73 -25.35 -22.88 -21.01
CA PRO A 73 -24.54 -22.17 -20.05
C PRO A 73 -24.57 -22.78 -18.66
N ARG A 74 -23.42 -22.80 -18.00
CA ARG A 74 -23.30 -23.18 -16.59
C ARG A 74 -24.04 -22.16 -15.72
N ILE A 75 -24.49 -22.60 -14.56
CA ILE A 75 -25.06 -21.73 -13.53
C ILE A 75 -23.98 -21.47 -12.49
N ASN A 76 -23.75 -20.19 -12.15
CA ASN A 76 -22.82 -19.82 -11.10
C ASN A 76 -23.42 -20.13 -9.69
N ARG A 77 -22.64 -19.92 -8.63
CA ARG A 77 -23.11 -20.17 -7.25
C ARG A 77 -24.30 -19.31 -6.82
N GLU A 78 -24.58 -18.22 -7.53
CA GLU A 78 -25.67 -17.28 -7.27
C GLU A 78 -26.93 -17.58 -8.12
N GLY A 79 -26.95 -18.70 -8.84
CA GLY A 79 -28.08 -19.06 -9.70
C GLY A 79 -28.11 -18.33 -11.05
N LYS A 80 -27.06 -17.58 -11.42
CA LYS A 80 -26.98 -16.82 -12.67
C LYS A 80 -26.30 -17.64 -13.77
N SER A 81 -26.91 -17.63 -14.95
CA SER A 81 -26.36 -18.25 -16.17
C SER A 81 -25.10 -17.52 -16.67
N ILE A 82 -24.00 -18.25 -16.84
CA ILE A 82 -22.72 -17.77 -17.39
C ILE A 82 -22.76 -17.90 -18.91
N LYS A 83 -23.36 -16.91 -19.57
CA LYS A 83 -23.57 -16.95 -21.03
C LYS A 83 -22.27 -16.93 -21.84
N TYR A 84 -21.26 -16.20 -21.37
CA TYR A 84 -19.95 -16.06 -21.99
C TYR A 84 -18.87 -16.37 -20.95
N GLU A 85 -17.85 -17.13 -21.34
CA GLU A 85 -16.83 -17.60 -20.40
C GLU A 85 -15.43 -17.53 -21.04
N LEU A 86 -14.45 -17.13 -20.24
CA LEU A 86 -13.02 -17.23 -20.54
C LEU A 86 -12.42 -18.41 -19.77
N PRO A 87 -11.30 -18.99 -20.22
CA PRO A 87 -10.59 -20.00 -19.45
C PRO A 87 -10.23 -19.45 -18.06
N LEU A 88 -10.30 -20.30 -17.04
CA LEU A 88 -9.91 -19.92 -15.68
C LEU A 88 -8.49 -19.30 -15.68
N GLU A 89 -8.28 -18.26 -14.86
CA GLU A 89 -6.99 -17.54 -14.74
C GLU A 89 -6.50 -16.82 -16.01
N SER A 90 -7.33 -16.71 -17.05
CA SER A 90 -6.98 -15.93 -18.24
C SER A 90 -6.79 -14.45 -17.91
N LYS A 91 -5.73 -13.86 -18.46
CA LYS A 91 -5.59 -12.41 -18.52
C LYS A 91 -6.64 -11.84 -19.46
N VAL A 92 -7.42 -10.88 -18.97
CA VAL A 92 -8.38 -10.15 -19.80
C VAL A 92 -7.60 -9.24 -20.75
N ALA A 93 -8.05 -9.14 -22.00
CA ALA A 93 -7.43 -8.31 -23.04
C ALA A 93 -8.48 -7.38 -23.67
N ILE A 94 -8.04 -6.26 -24.24
CA ILE A 94 -8.89 -5.42 -25.08
C ILE A 94 -8.97 -6.06 -26.46
N ASP A 95 -10.18 -6.46 -26.83
CA ASP A 95 -10.46 -7.13 -28.09
C ASP A 95 -10.57 -6.12 -29.24
N VAL A 96 -9.82 -6.37 -30.30
CA VAL A 96 -9.80 -5.58 -31.54
C VAL A 96 -10.25 -6.49 -32.69
N PRO A 97 -11.41 -6.22 -33.33
CA PRO A 97 -11.87 -6.99 -34.47
C PRO A 97 -10.84 -7.02 -35.60
N PRO A 98 -10.41 -8.22 -36.05
CA PRO A 98 -9.35 -8.31 -37.05
C PRO A 98 -9.78 -7.76 -38.41
N SER A 99 -11.07 -7.76 -38.74
CA SER A 99 -11.61 -7.19 -39.98
C SER A 99 -11.50 -5.67 -40.08
N ILE A 100 -11.31 -4.97 -38.96
CA ILE A 100 -11.30 -3.50 -38.91
C ILE A 100 -10.11 -2.91 -38.15
N ARG A 101 -9.12 -3.76 -37.81
CA ARG A 101 -7.93 -3.38 -37.03
C ARG A 101 -7.24 -2.14 -37.58
N GLU A 102 -7.13 -2.02 -38.89
CA GLU A 102 -6.51 -0.86 -39.55
C GLU A 102 -7.21 0.45 -39.19
N LYS A 103 -8.55 0.47 -39.14
CA LYS A 103 -9.30 1.66 -38.72
C LYS A 103 -9.20 1.92 -37.22
N VAL A 104 -9.03 0.88 -36.40
CA VAL A 104 -8.74 1.05 -34.96
C VAL A 104 -7.39 1.75 -34.76
N LEU A 105 -6.43 1.54 -35.66
CA LEU A 105 -5.13 2.23 -35.65
C LEU A 105 -5.10 3.53 -36.46
N ASP A 106 -6.23 3.92 -37.07
CA ASP A 106 -6.38 5.18 -37.78
C ASP A 106 -7.03 6.23 -36.85
N ILE A 107 -6.26 7.27 -36.52
CA ILE A 107 -6.69 8.36 -35.65
C ILE A 107 -7.84 9.20 -36.24
N THR A 108 -8.00 9.21 -37.57
CA THR A 108 -9.03 10.01 -38.26
C THR A 108 -10.44 9.44 -38.07
N GLN A 109 -10.54 8.17 -37.67
CA GLN A 109 -11.80 7.49 -37.44
C GLN A 109 -12.16 7.56 -35.95
N PRO A 110 -13.41 7.93 -35.57
CA PRO A 110 -13.84 7.83 -34.19
C PRO A 110 -13.81 6.36 -33.73
N LEU A 111 -13.49 6.13 -32.46
CA LEU A 111 -13.40 4.80 -31.89
C LEU A 111 -14.66 4.43 -31.11
N LEU A 112 -15.32 3.34 -31.47
CA LEU A 112 -16.44 2.78 -30.70
C LEU A 112 -15.92 1.76 -29.69
N VAL A 113 -16.43 1.81 -28.46
CA VAL A 113 -16.01 0.95 -27.36
C VAL A 113 -17.23 0.26 -26.78
N THR A 114 -17.25 -1.07 -26.78
CA THR A 114 -18.39 -1.86 -26.31
C THR A 114 -17.97 -2.98 -25.35
N GLU A 115 -18.93 -3.70 -24.77
CA GLU A 115 -18.67 -4.72 -23.75
C GLU A 115 -18.23 -6.08 -24.34
N GLY A 116 -18.64 -6.42 -25.57
CA GLY A 116 -18.53 -7.79 -26.08
C GLY A 116 -17.99 -7.89 -27.50
N PRO A 117 -17.24 -8.95 -27.86
CA PRO A 117 -16.64 -9.10 -29.19
C PRO A 117 -17.66 -9.13 -30.32
N ILE A 118 -18.81 -9.80 -30.12
CA ILE A 118 -19.89 -9.86 -31.13
C ILE A 118 -20.41 -8.45 -31.44
N LYS A 119 -20.51 -7.57 -30.45
CA LYS A 119 -20.94 -6.17 -30.64
C LYS A 119 -19.88 -5.36 -31.38
N ALA A 120 -18.62 -5.58 -31.05
CA ALA A 120 -17.51 -4.93 -31.76
C ALA A 120 -17.46 -5.40 -33.23
N ASP A 121 -17.72 -6.68 -33.51
CA ASP A 121 -17.81 -7.20 -34.88
C ASP A 121 -19.05 -6.71 -35.64
N ALA A 122 -20.17 -6.48 -34.95
CA ALA A 122 -21.36 -5.86 -35.55
C ALA A 122 -21.04 -4.43 -36.02
N ALA A 123 -20.34 -3.66 -35.18
CA ALA A 123 -19.85 -2.33 -35.54
C ALA A 123 -18.80 -2.39 -36.66
N ALA A 124 -17.85 -3.33 -36.60
CA ALA A 124 -16.87 -3.57 -37.65
C ALA A 124 -17.53 -3.92 -39.00
N SER A 125 -18.64 -4.67 -38.99
CA SER A 125 -19.42 -5.04 -40.18
C SER A 125 -20.12 -3.85 -40.84
N LYS A 126 -20.29 -2.75 -40.11
CA LYS A 126 -20.75 -1.46 -40.63
C LYS A 126 -19.59 -0.52 -40.98
N GLY A 127 -18.35 -0.97 -40.78
CA GLY A 127 -17.14 -0.23 -41.12
C GLY A 127 -16.64 0.73 -40.04
N TYR A 128 -17.18 0.68 -38.81
CA TYR A 128 -16.70 1.49 -37.71
C TYR A 128 -15.42 0.92 -37.07
N ALA A 129 -14.49 1.80 -36.70
CA ALA A 129 -13.41 1.41 -35.79
C ALA A 129 -14.03 1.07 -34.43
N ALA A 130 -13.92 -0.18 -34.00
CA ALA A 130 -14.56 -0.65 -32.78
C ALA A 130 -13.63 -1.56 -31.97
N VAL A 131 -13.77 -1.54 -30.65
CA VAL A 131 -13.10 -2.45 -29.71
C VAL A 131 -14.07 -2.95 -28.65
N SER A 132 -13.77 -4.11 -28.08
CA SER A 132 -14.52 -4.69 -26.98
C SER A 132 -13.64 -4.80 -25.73
N VAL A 133 -14.14 -4.33 -24.59
CA VAL A 133 -13.39 -4.36 -23.32
C VAL A 133 -13.72 -5.59 -22.47
N LEU A 134 -14.38 -6.60 -23.03
CA LEU A 134 -14.74 -7.89 -22.38
C LEU A 134 -15.45 -7.71 -21.03
N GLY A 135 -16.74 -7.40 -21.11
CA GLY A 135 -17.56 -6.90 -20.01
C GLY A 135 -17.44 -5.38 -19.88
N VAL A 136 -17.79 -4.84 -18.71
CA VAL A 136 -17.68 -3.38 -18.43
C VAL A 136 -16.40 -3.01 -17.68
N SER A 137 -15.59 -4.01 -17.29
CA SER A 137 -14.43 -3.84 -16.42
C SER A 137 -13.11 -4.31 -17.01
N GLY A 138 -13.11 -5.03 -18.13
CA GLY A 138 -11.90 -5.64 -18.68
C GLY A 138 -10.89 -4.64 -19.25
N TRP A 139 -11.30 -3.39 -19.47
CA TRP A 139 -10.41 -2.27 -19.82
C TRP A 139 -9.33 -1.98 -18.77
N ARG A 140 -9.51 -2.44 -17.53
CA ARG A 140 -8.53 -2.28 -16.43
C ARG A 140 -7.30 -3.18 -16.58
N ALA A 141 -7.30 -4.09 -17.53
CA ALA A 141 -6.13 -4.90 -17.83
C ALA A 141 -4.97 -4.00 -18.29
N ASP A 142 -3.75 -4.37 -17.88
CA ASP A 142 -2.52 -3.83 -18.47
C ASP A 142 -2.36 -4.43 -19.87
N ASP A 143 -2.90 -3.72 -20.86
CA ASP A 143 -3.02 -4.18 -22.25
C ASP A 143 -2.21 -3.27 -23.21
N PRO A 144 -1.46 -3.83 -24.18
CA PRO A 144 -0.72 -3.06 -25.19
C PRO A 144 -1.58 -2.05 -25.97
N PHE A 145 -2.89 -2.27 -26.08
CA PHE A 145 -3.84 -1.34 -26.70
C PHE A 145 -3.63 0.11 -26.26
N TRP A 146 -3.43 0.36 -24.96
CA TRP A 146 -3.26 1.71 -24.42
C TRP A 146 -2.01 2.44 -24.92
N LYS A 147 -1.00 1.69 -25.37
CA LYS A 147 0.26 2.22 -25.90
C LYS A 147 0.25 2.32 -27.43
N ILE A 148 -0.50 1.44 -28.10
CA ILE A 148 -0.47 1.28 -29.55
C ILE A 148 -1.60 2.05 -30.24
N ALA A 149 -2.80 2.11 -29.63
CA ALA A 149 -3.92 2.80 -30.22
C ALA A 149 -3.67 4.33 -30.19
N PRO A 150 -3.81 5.04 -31.33
CA PRO A 150 -3.69 6.48 -31.34
C PRO A 150 -4.95 7.09 -30.71
N LEU A 151 -4.82 7.57 -29.46
CA LEU A 151 -5.95 8.09 -28.66
C LEU A 151 -5.94 9.62 -28.52
N LYS A 152 -4.79 10.28 -28.62
CA LYS A 152 -4.67 11.73 -28.41
C LYS A 152 -5.57 12.51 -29.39
N ASN A 153 -6.43 13.38 -28.86
CA ASN A 153 -7.43 14.17 -29.58
C ASN A 153 -8.43 13.34 -30.42
N ARG A 154 -8.56 12.04 -30.14
CA ARG A 154 -9.49 11.16 -30.86
C ARG A 154 -10.80 11.03 -30.11
N THR A 155 -11.93 11.17 -30.81
CA THR A 155 -13.25 10.91 -30.23
C THR A 155 -13.44 9.41 -29.97
N CYS A 156 -13.82 9.06 -28.74
CA CYS A 156 -14.08 7.69 -28.33
C CYS A 156 -15.50 7.54 -27.77
N TYR A 157 -16.38 6.87 -28.49
CA TYR A 157 -17.76 6.60 -28.08
C TYR A 157 -17.82 5.33 -27.23
N ILE A 158 -18.12 5.47 -25.95
CA ILE A 158 -18.38 4.35 -25.04
C ILE A 158 -19.86 3.98 -25.16
N ILE A 159 -20.13 2.81 -25.70
CA ILE A 159 -21.48 2.31 -26.02
C ILE A 159 -21.68 0.95 -25.34
N PHE A 160 -22.04 1.01 -24.07
CA PHE A 160 -22.48 -0.13 -23.28
C PHE A 160 -23.97 -0.40 -23.52
N ASP A 161 -24.45 -1.55 -23.03
CA ASP A 161 -25.84 -1.91 -23.24
C ASP A 161 -26.80 -0.92 -22.56
N SER A 162 -28.06 -0.90 -23.01
CA SER A 162 -29.07 0.06 -22.53
C SER A 162 -29.34 -0.01 -21.01
N ASP A 163 -28.88 -1.06 -20.32
CA ASP A 163 -28.98 -1.16 -18.85
C ASP A 163 -28.04 -0.20 -18.12
N ILE A 164 -27.13 0.51 -18.80
CA ILE A 164 -26.40 1.64 -18.22
C ILE A 164 -27.32 2.71 -17.61
N SER A 165 -28.55 2.85 -18.14
CA SER A 165 -29.56 3.78 -17.64
C SER A 165 -30.17 3.39 -16.29
N THR A 166 -30.07 2.11 -15.90
CA THR A 166 -30.69 1.57 -14.68
C THR A 166 -29.70 0.90 -13.74
N ASN A 167 -28.51 0.55 -14.24
CA ASN A 167 -27.49 -0.20 -13.51
C ASN A 167 -26.31 0.71 -13.13
N GLU A 168 -26.29 1.15 -11.87
CA GLU A 168 -25.27 2.09 -11.37
C GLU A 168 -23.84 1.53 -11.46
N ASN A 169 -23.66 0.20 -11.44
CA ASN A 169 -22.34 -0.42 -11.62
C ASN A 169 -21.83 -0.30 -13.05
N VAL A 170 -22.72 -0.41 -14.04
CA VAL A 170 -22.40 -0.22 -15.46
C VAL A 170 -22.08 1.25 -15.72
N LYS A 171 -22.92 2.16 -15.19
CA LYS A 171 -22.71 3.61 -15.25
C LYS A 171 -21.36 4.03 -14.67
N ARG A 172 -21.04 3.60 -13.44
CA ARG A 172 -19.75 3.87 -12.79
C ARG A 172 -18.58 3.31 -13.60
N SER A 173 -18.74 2.15 -14.22
CA SER A 173 -17.69 1.55 -15.04
C SER A 173 -17.44 2.33 -16.33
N ALA A 174 -18.50 2.84 -16.98
CA ALA A 174 -18.41 3.70 -18.16
C ALA A 174 -17.75 5.04 -17.85
N LEU A 175 -18.11 5.70 -16.74
CA LEU A 175 -17.50 6.95 -16.30
C LEU A 175 -16.00 6.80 -16.04
N ARG A 176 -15.58 5.74 -15.35
CA ARG A 176 -14.16 5.45 -15.11
C ARG A 176 -13.39 5.13 -16.38
N LEU A 177 -14.02 4.43 -17.34
CA LEU A 177 -13.42 4.18 -18.65
C LEU A 177 -13.24 5.49 -19.43
N ALA A 178 -14.22 6.40 -19.39
CA ALA A 178 -14.11 7.72 -19.99
C ALA A 178 -12.92 8.50 -19.40
N GLU A 179 -12.78 8.51 -18.07
CA GLU A 179 -11.63 9.14 -17.42
C GLU A 179 -10.29 8.52 -17.86
N ASN A 180 -10.22 7.19 -17.98
CA ASN A 180 -9.04 6.52 -18.51
C ASN A 180 -8.71 6.94 -19.95
N PHE A 181 -9.73 7.11 -20.81
CA PHE A 181 -9.55 7.66 -22.15
C PHE A 181 -9.03 9.10 -22.12
N ARG A 182 -9.54 9.98 -21.24
CA ARG A 182 -9.01 11.34 -21.05
C ARG A 182 -7.55 11.34 -20.65
N LYS A 183 -7.12 10.43 -19.76
CA LYS A 183 -5.71 10.27 -19.36
C LYS A 183 -4.79 9.92 -20.52
N HIS A 184 -5.31 9.22 -21.53
CA HIS A 184 -4.59 8.92 -22.79
C HIS A 184 -4.79 9.99 -23.87
N GLY A 185 -5.37 11.14 -23.50
CA GLY A 185 -5.58 12.29 -24.38
C GLY A 185 -6.79 12.17 -25.32
N ALA A 186 -7.64 11.15 -25.19
CA ALA A 186 -8.84 11.02 -26.00
C ALA A 186 -9.98 11.93 -25.53
N ILE A 187 -10.97 12.09 -26.40
CA ILE A 187 -12.21 12.83 -26.16
C ILE A 187 -13.33 11.80 -26.00
N PRO A 188 -13.59 11.28 -24.79
CA PRO A 188 -14.63 10.28 -24.60
C PRO A 188 -16.02 10.90 -24.63
N GLU A 189 -16.97 10.15 -25.17
CA GLU A 189 -18.41 10.41 -25.07
C GLU A 189 -19.12 9.12 -24.66
N ILE A 190 -19.97 9.16 -23.63
CA ILE A 190 -20.77 8.00 -23.23
C ILE A 190 -22.12 8.10 -23.92
N VAL A 191 -22.40 7.16 -24.82
CA VAL A 191 -23.63 7.11 -25.62
C VAL A 191 -24.65 6.21 -24.94
N ILE A 192 -25.86 6.72 -24.73
CA ILE A 192 -26.96 5.97 -24.11
C ILE A 192 -27.79 5.31 -25.20
N LEU A 193 -27.75 3.98 -25.28
CA LEU A 193 -28.65 3.23 -26.15
C LEU A 193 -30.08 3.25 -25.60
N PRO A 194 -31.11 3.43 -26.45
CA PRO A 194 -32.49 3.29 -26.04
C PRO A 194 -32.78 1.82 -25.66
N HIS A 195 -33.85 1.60 -24.89
CA HIS A 195 -34.38 0.25 -24.74
C HIS A 195 -34.95 -0.23 -26.08
N SER A 196 -34.98 -1.56 -26.28
CA SER A 196 -35.60 -2.13 -27.48
C SER A 196 -37.08 -1.72 -27.60
N ALA A 197 -37.68 -1.90 -28.77
CA ALA A 197 -39.12 -1.66 -28.97
C ALA A 197 -40.02 -2.46 -27.99
N GLN A 198 -39.50 -3.56 -27.45
CA GLN A 198 -40.17 -4.41 -26.45
C GLN A 198 -39.82 -4.02 -24.99
N LYS A 199 -39.17 -2.86 -24.77
CA LYS A 199 -38.65 -2.37 -23.48
C LYS A 199 -37.67 -3.33 -22.79
N THR A 200 -36.98 -4.17 -23.57
CA THR A 200 -35.94 -5.06 -23.06
C THR A 200 -34.56 -4.43 -23.24
N LYS A 201 -33.57 -4.94 -22.49
CA LYS A 201 -32.16 -4.56 -22.62
C LYS A 201 -31.72 -4.70 -24.09
N GLN A 202 -31.15 -3.65 -24.66
CA GLN A 202 -30.66 -3.61 -26.04
C GLN A 202 -29.13 -3.44 -26.05
N GLY A 203 -28.45 -4.24 -26.88
CA GLY A 203 -27.02 -4.09 -27.16
C GLY A 203 -26.76 -3.30 -28.44
N LEU A 204 -25.50 -2.89 -28.64
CA LEU A 204 -25.06 -2.19 -29.86
C LEU A 204 -25.28 -3.03 -31.13
N ASP A 205 -25.11 -4.35 -31.03
CA ASP A 205 -25.37 -5.31 -32.10
C ASP A 205 -26.84 -5.27 -32.55
N ASP A 206 -27.77 -5.39 -31.60
CA ASP A 206 -29.21 -5.35 -31.88
C ASP A 206 -29.64 -3.97 -32.42
N TYR A 207 -29.04 -2.89 -31.92
CA TYR A 207 -29.32 -1.53 -32.40
C TYR A 207 -28.89 -1.34 -33.86
N LEU A 208 -27.66 -1.75 -34.22
CA LEU A 208 -27.14 -1.66 -35.58
C LEU A 208 -27.85 -2.61 -36.57
N ALA A 209 -28.27 -3.79 -36.10
CA ALA A 209 -29.02 -4.75 -36.90
C ALA A 209 -30.40 -4.20 -37.34
N SER A 210 -30.98 -3.26 -36.58
CA SER A 210 -32.27 -2.63 -36.90
C SER A 210 -32.24 -1.62 -38.07
N GLY A 211 -31.09 -1.45 -38.73
CA GLY A 211 -30.93 -0.57 -39.90
C GLY A 211 -30.55 0.87 -39.57
N LYS A 212 -30.12 1.13 -38.33
CA LYS A 212 -29.67 2.45 -37.87
C LYS A 212 -28.36 2.87 -38.52
N THR A 213 -28.23 4.18 -38.77
CA THR A 213 -27.10 4.82 -39.45
C THR A 213 -26.17 5.55 -38.49
N ASP A 214 -25.04 6.04 -38.98
CA ASP A 214 -24.10 6.90 -38.25
C ASP A 214 -24.82 8.12 -37.63
N LYS A 215 -25.76 8.70 -38.38
CA LYS A 215 -26.54 9.85 -37.90
C LYS A 215 -27.42 9.48 -36.72
N ASP A 216 -27.98 8.27 -36.72
CA ASP A 216 -28.80 7.79 -35.60
C ASP A 216 -27.94 7.61 -34.33
N LEU A 217 -26.74 7.02 -34.45
CA LEU A 217 -25.81 6.88 -33.31
C LEU A 217 -25.35 8.23 -32.75
N LEU A 218 -25.07 9.20 -33.64
CA LEU A 218 -24.67 10.55 -33.24
C LEU A 218 -25.81 11.33 -32.59
N ALA A 219 -27.07 11.03 -32.94
CA ALA A 219 -28.25 11.66 -32.37
C ALA A 219 -28.70 11.08 -31.02
N LEU A 220 -28.10 9.97 -30.56
CA LEU A 220 -28.43 9.38 -29.26
C LEU A 220 -28.04 10.28 -28.09
N ASP A 221 -28.78 10.15 -26.99
CA ASP A 221 -28.49 10.88 -25.76
C ASP A 221 -27.08 10.57 -25.24
N ARG A 222 -26.43 11.60 -24.71
CA ARG A 222 -25.11 11.48 -24.08
C ARG A 222 -25.25 11.59 -22.57
N MET A 223 -24.51 10.74 -21.86
CA MET A 223 -24.34 10.93 -20.43
C MET A 223 -23.32 12.05 -20.21
N GLU A 224 -23.64 12.99 -19.31
CA GLU A 224 -22.69 14.01 -18.89
C GLU A 224 -21.51 13.36 -18.17
N ILE A 225 -20.31 13.59 -18.70
CA ILE A 225 -19.07 13.12 -18.09
C ILE A 225 -18.55 14.26 -17.20
N SER A 226 -19.23 14.45 -16.07
CA SER A 226 -18.72 15.34 -15.01
C SER A 226 -17.34 14.86 -14.60
N GLU A 227 -16.46 15.78 -14.20
CA GLU A 227 -15.28 15.40 -13.45
C GLU A 227 -15.78 14.53 -12.28
N ILE A 228 -15.41 13.25 -12.27
CA ILE A 228 -15.34 12.56 -11.00
C ILE A 228 -14.27 13.39 -10.29
N ALA A 229 -14.70 14.29 -9.40
CA ALA A 229 -13.78 15.05 -8.58
C ALA A 229 -12.70 14.08 -8.10
N ASP A 230 -11.44 14.47 -8.19
CA ASP A 230 -10.32 13.77 -7.55
C ASP A 230 -10.58 13.72 -6.04
N SER A 231 -11.49 12.81 -5.66
CA SER A 231 -11.99 12.51 -4.33
C SER A 231 -13.09 11.45 -4.47
N GLU A 232 -12.72 10.23 -4.82
CA GLU A 232 -12.46 9.29 -3.74
C GLU A 232 -11.25 8.45 -4.17
N PRO A 233 -10.17 8.37 -3.36
CA PRO A 233 -9.25 7.24 -3.50
C PRO A 233 -10.10 5.97 -3.52
N PHE A 234 -9.63 4.89 -4.16
CA PHE A 234 -10.25 3.57 -4.02
C PHE A 234 -10.71 3.39 -2.57
N ASN A 235 -12.01 3.55 -2.32
CA ASN A 235 -12.46 3.74 -0.96
C ASN A 235 -12.48 2.36 -0.32
N ALA A 236 -11.35 1.97 0.25
CA ALA A 236 -11.25 0.78 1.05
C ALA A 236 -12.30 0.84 2.19
N MET A 237 -12.72 2.03 2.64
CA MET A 237 -13.81 2.23 3.60
C MET A 237 -15.20 1.87 3.04
N ALA A 238 -15.42 1.89 1.72
CA ALA A 238 -16.69 1.44 1.14
C ALA A 238 -16.78 -0.10 1.06
N LYS A 239 -15.63 -0.78 0.99
CA LYS A 239 -15.56 -2.24 0.95
C LYS A 239 -15.57 -2.87 2.34
N TYR A 240 -14.99 -2.22 3.35
CA TYR A 240 -14.91 -2.74 4.70
C TYR A 240 -15.46 -1.77 5.73
N LYS A 241 -16.14 -2.28 6.75
CA LYS A 241 -16.63 -1.45 7.85
C LYS A 241 -16.55 -2.15 9.19
N CYS A 242 -16.54 -1.36 10.25
CA CYS A 242 -16.83 -1.84 11.59
C CYS A 242 -18.34 -1.97 11.78
N THR A 243 -18.75 -3.05 12.43
CA THR A 243 -20.13 -3.28 12.87
C THR A 243 -20.15 -3.58 14.36
N LYS A 244 -21.32 -3.55 14.99
CA LYS A 244 -21.49 -3.98 16.39
C LYS A 244 -21.04 -5.42 16.68
N ASN A 245 -20.86 -6.24 15.64
CA ASN A 245 -20.53 -7.66 15.74
C ASN A 245 -19.12 -7.99 15.21
N GLY A 246 -18.30 -6.98 14.89
CA GLY A 246 -16.96 -7.16 14.30
C GLY A 246 -16.78 -6.52 12.92
N LEU A 247 -15.70 -6.85 12.23
CA LEU A 247 -15.38 -6.32 10.90
C LEU A 247 -16.21 -7.02 9.82
N ALA A 248 -16.70 -6.25 8.85
CA ALA A 248 -17.49 -6.77 7.74
C ALA A 248 -16.97 -6.27 6.39
N MET A 249 -17.19 -7.08 5.35
CA MET A 249 -16.94 -6.74 3.96
C MET A 249 -18.24 -6.63 3.16
N LEU A 250 -18.30 -5.67 2.25
CA LEU A 250 -19.38 -5.55 1.28
C LEU A 250 -19.24 -6.65 0.22
N SER A 251 -20.25 -7.51 0.13
CA SER A 251 -20.35 -8.50 -0.95
C SER A 251 -20.89 -7.84 -2.20
N SER A 252 -20.10 -7.85 -3.28
CA SER A 252 -20.53 -7.44 -4.63
C SER A 252 -21.17 -8.57 -5.43
N ASN A 253 -21.30 -9.76 -4.83
CA ASN A 253 -21.75 -10.98 -5.51
C ASN A 253 -23.28 -11.17 -5.46
N ASN A 254 -23.99 -10.42 -4.62
CA ASN A 254 -25.44 -10.52 -4.50
C ASN A 254 -26.15 -9.41 -5.30
N LYS A 255 -27.36 -9.68 -5.79
CA LYS A 255 -28.23 -8.70 -6.49
C LYS A 255 -28.47 -7.44 -5.65
N GLU A 256 -28.39 -7.56 -4.33
CA GLU A 256 -28.35 -6.46 -3.37
C GLU A 256 -27.04 -6.51 -2.57
N PRO A 257 -26.39 -5.36 -2.32
CA PRO A 257 -25.17 -5.30 -1.52
C PRO A 257 -25.42 -5.79 -0.09
N SER A 258 -24.81 -6.91 0.29
CA SER A 258 -24.93 -7.49 1.63
C SER A 258 -23.59 -7.50 2.36
N TRP A 259 -23.59 -7.20 3.64
CA TRP A 259 -22.38 -7.22 4.48
C TRP A 259 -22.11 -8.61 5.03
N ILE A 260 -20.92 -9.15 4.77
CA ILE A 260 -20.44 -10.44 5.29
C ILE A 260 -19.45 -10.18 6.42
N LEU A 261 -19.68 -10.78 7.58
CA LEU A 261 -18.73 -10.67 8.70
C LEU A 261 -17.44 -11.43 8.40
N LEU A 262 -16.32 -10.79 8.71
CA LEU A 262 -14.96 -11.32 8.59
C LEU A 262 -14.44 -11.79 9.94
N THR A 263 -14.79 -11.07 11.01
CA THR A 263 -14.35 -11.32 12.39
C THR A 263 -15.50 -11.06 13.37
N ASN A 264 -15.40 -11.61 14.58
CA ASN A 264 -16.29 -11.25 15.70
C ASN A 264 -15.72 -10.15 16.63
N PHE A 265 -14.54 -9.63 16.29
CA PHE A 265 -13.87 -8.54 17.00
C PHE A 265 -13.61 -7.38 16.04
N ILE A 266 -13.49 -6.17 16.58
CA ILE A 266 -13.02 -5.00 15.84
C ILE A 266 -11.55 -4.82 16.14
N ALA A 267 -10.76 -4.41 15.14
CA ALA A 267 -9.36 -4.05 15.33
C ALA A 267 -9.03 -2.83 14.47
N ARG A 268 -8.34 -1.85 15.07
CA ARG A 268 -7.88 -0.62 14.41
C ARG A 268 -6.44 -0.34 14.80
N ILE A 269 -5.61 -0.09 13.79
CA ILE A 269 -4.23 0.40 13.98
C ILE A 269 -4.34 1.87 14.39
N THR A 270 -3.79 2.20 15.55
CA THR A 270 -3.78 3.56 16.09
C THR A 270 -2.39 4.19 16.01
N ALA A 271 -1.34 3.37 16.00
CA ALA A 271 0.02 3.84 15.76
C ALA A 271 0.87 2.77 15.04
N GLU A 272 1.90 3.25 14.35
CA GLU A 272 3.01 2.43 13.86
C GLU A 272 4.33 2.98 14.44
N ALA A 273 5.18 2.07 14.89
CA ALA A 273 6.46 2.37 15.51
C ALA A 273 7.57 1.65 14.73
N GLU A 274 8.49 2.43 14.16
CA GLU A 274 9.75 1.90 13.65
C GLU A 274 10.69 1.72 14.84
N ILE A 275 10.98 0.47 15.20
CA ILE A 275 11.87 0.11 16.31
C ILE A 275 13.27 -0.15 15.77
N ASP A 276 14.25 0.61 16.26
CA ASP A 276 15.68 0.39 16.04
C ASP A 276 16.30 -0.17 17.32
N ASP A 277 16.76 -1.42 17.27
CA ASP A 277 17.43 -2.10 18.38
C ASP A 277 18.97 -1.97 18.35
N GLY A 278 19.49 -1.18 17.42
CA GLY A 278 20.92 -1.07 17.13
C GLY A 278 21.29 -1.86 15.88
N ASN A 279 20.86 -3.12 15.79
CA ASN A 279 21.26 -4.03 14.71
C ASN A 279 20.36 -3.93 13.50
N SER A 280 19.07 -3.84 13.77
CA SER A 280 18.02 -4.00 12.80
C SER A 280 16.85 -3.09 13.11
N THR A 281 16.14 -2.71 12.06
CA THR A 281 14.90 -1.97 12.18
C THR A 281 13.73 -2.92 11.95
N ARG A 282 12.72 -2.88 12.82
CA ARG A 282 11.47 -3.62 12.66
C ARG A 282 10.27 -2.71 12.86
N LEU A 283 9.14 -3.09 12.27
CA LEU A 283 7.90 -2.31 12.36
C LEU A 283 6.93 -2.98 13.33
N GLU A 284 6.44 -2.22 14.31
CA GLU A 284 5.45 -2.65 15.30
C GLU A 284 4.19 -1.78 15.17
N PHE A 285 3.02 -2.40 15.17
CA PHE A 285 1.72 -1.74 15.15
C PHE A 285 1.09 -1.76 16.54
N GLU A 286 0.56 -0.62 16.97
CA GLU A 286 -0.35 -0.54 18.10
C GLU A 286 -1.79 -0.69 17.57
N ILE A 287 -2.43 -1.79 17.95
CA ILE A 287 -3.76 -2.18 17.47
C ILE A 287 -4.74 -2.18 18.63
N THR A 288 -5.70 -1.26 18.60
CA THR A 288 -6.84 -1.27 19.53
C THR A 288 -7.87 -2.27 19.05
N CYS A 289 -8.16 -3.26 19.88
CA CYS A 289 -9.10 -4.33 19.59
C CYS A 289 -10.31 -4.26 20.52
N GLU A 290 -11.51 -4.52 20.00
CA GLU A 290 -12.74 -4.62 20.77
C GLU A 290 -13.36 -6.01 20.59
N LEU A 291 -13.58 -6.72 21.70
CA LEU A 291 -14.19 -8.05 21.73
C LEU A 291 -15.06 -8.17 22.98
N GLY A 292 -16.34 -8.52 22.82
CA GLY A 292 -17.25 -8.71 23.95
C GLY A 292 -17.51 -7.44 24.78
N GLY A 293 -17.33 -6.25 24.20
CA GLY A 293 -17.45 -4.96 24.88
C GLY A 293 -16.21 -4.52 25.65
N GLU A 294 -15.16 -5.35 25.70
CA GLU A 294 -13.86 -4.97 26.25
C GLU A 294 -12.95 -4.43 25.15
N THR A 295 -12.19 -3.38 25.48
CA THR A 295 -11.19 -2.80 24.58
C THR A 295 -9.78 -3.12 25.09
N LYS A 296 -8.91 -3.62 24.20
CA LYS A 296 -7.52 -4.00 24.50
C LYS A 296 -6.55 -3.41 23.49
N LEU A 297 -5.48 -2.79 23.96
CA LEU A 297 -4.36 -2.36 23.12
C LEU A 297 -3.37 -3.53 22.94
N CYS A 298 -3.04 -3.85 21.70
CA CYS A 298 -2.13 -4.93 21.33
C CYS A 298 -0.93 -4.35 20.57
N LYS A 299 0.30 -4.71 20.96
CA LYS A 299 1.52 -4.39 20.21
C LYS A 299 1.87 -5.59 19.35
N VAL A 300 1.91 -5.42 18.03
CA VAL A 300 1.98 -6.51 17.05
C VAL A 300 3.07 -6.23 16.03
N GLN A 301 3.98 -7.17 15.79
CA GLN A 301 5.01 -7.00 14.75
C GLN A 301 4.39 -7.07 13.34
N ALA A 302 4.98 -6.36 12.38
CA ALA A 302 4.45 -6.29 11.02
C ALA A 302 4.33 -7.67 10.34
N GLU A 303 5.26 -8.59 10.59
CA GLU A 303 5.24 -9.95 10.06
C GLU A 303 4.10 -10.79 10.66
N GLU A 304 3.85 -10.64 11.95
CA GLU A 304 2.73 -11.31 12.64
C GLU A 304 1.40 -10.75 12.16
N TYR A 305 1.33 -9.43 11.94
CA TYR A 305 0.20 -8.74 11.36
C TYR A 305 -0.11 -9.23 9.95
N GLU A 306 0.91 -9.31 9.08
CA GLU A 306 0.77 -9.81 7.71
C GLU A 306 0.17 -11.23 7.68
N ARG A 307 0.63 -12.09 8.59
CA ARG A 307 0.18 -13.48 8.71
C ARG A 307 -1.12 -13.64 9.50
N MET A 308 -1.58 -12.58 10.18
CA MET A 308 -2.70 -12.56 11.13
C MET A 308 -2.54 -13.55 12.30
N THR A 309 -1.31 -13.88 12.69
CA THR A 309 -1.01 -14.85 13.76
C THR A 309 -1.10 -14.27 15.18
N TRP A 310 -1.16 -12.95 15.30
CA TRP A 310 -1.23 -12.20 16.57
C TRP A 310 -2.58 -12.29 17.28
N VAL A 311 -3.66 -12.61 16.55
CA VAL A 311 -5.04 -12.56 17.08
C VAL A 311 -5.21 -13.48 18.29
N MET A 312 -4.77 -14.74 18.21
CA MET A 312 -4.91 -15.68 19.34
C MET A 312 -4.01 -15.32 20.53
N PRO A 313 -2.69 -15.03 20.35
CA PRO A 313 -1.84 -14.59 21.46
C PRO A 313 -2.37 -13.37 22.23
N HIS A 314 -2.98 -12.41 21.52
CA HIS A 314 -3.43 -11.17 22.15
C HIS A 314 -4.89 -11.18 22.61
N LEU A 315 -5.82 -11.76 21.85
CA LEU A 315 -7.26 -11.71 22.12
C LEU A 315 -7.83 -13.04 22.64
N GLY A 316 -7.04 -14.10 22.64
CA GLY A 316 -7.44 -15.42 23.12
C GLY A 316 -8.36 -16.17 22.16
N ALA A 317 -8.80 -17.36 22.58
CA ALA A 317 -9.61 -18.27 21.75
C ALA A 317 -11.02 -17.75 21.41
N GLY A 318 -11.49 -16.71 22.11
CA GLY A 318 -12.77 -16.06 21.82
C GLY A 318 -12.77 -15.17 20.57
N ALA A 319 -11.58 -14.78 20.09
CA ALA A 319 -11.44 -14.02 18.85
C ALA A 319 -11.46 -14.95 17.63
N ILE A 320 -12.46 -14.76 16.78
CA ILE A 320 -12.72 -15.61 15.62
C ILE A 320 -12.53 -14.79 14.35
N ILE A 321 -11.67 -15.31 13.47
CA ILE A 321 -11.67 -14.96 12.04
C ILE A 321 -12.53 -16.02 11.35
N PHE A 322 -13.63 -15.63 10.72
CA PHE A 322 -14.57 -16.59 10.14
C PHE A 322 -13.96 -17.36 8.96
N ALA A 323 -14.42 -18.59 8.75
CA ALA A 323 -14.00 -19.39 7.61
C ALA A 323 -14.57 -18.82 6.31
N GLY A 324 -13.75 -18.73 5.27
CA GLY A 324 -14.17 -18.32 3.95
C GLY A 324 -12.99 -18.06 3.02
N VAL A 325 -13.29 -17.92 1.72
CA VAL A 325 -12.28 -17.68 0.69
C VAL A 325 -11.63 -16.32 0.94
N MET A 326 -10.32 -16.32 1.19
CA MET A 326 -9.53 -15.12 1.49
C MET A 326 -10.05 -14.29 2.69
N THR A 327 -10.88 -14.87 3.59
CA THR A 327 -11.44 -14.11 4.73
C THR A 327 -10.34 -13.53 5.62
N ARG A 328 -9.24 -14.25 5.83
CA ARG A 328 -8.07 -13.78 6.57
C ARG A 328 -7.44 -12.55 5.90
N ASP A 329 -7.26 -12.59 4.58
CA ASP A 329 -6.68 -11.48 3.83
C ASP A 329 -7.62 -10.27 3.80
N HIS A 330 -8.92 -10.52 3.71
CA HIS A 330 -9.96 -9.49 3.85
C HIS A 330 -10.01 -8.89 5.25
N ALA A 331 -9.86 -9.69 6.31
CA ALA A 331 -9.80 -9.20 7.69
C ALA A 331 -8.57 -8.31 7.90
N ARG A 332 -7.39 -8.74 7.41
CA ARG A 332 -6.18 -7.92 7.42
C ARG A 332 -6.39 -6.60 6.69
N ALA A 333 -6.90 -6.65 5.45
CA ALA A 333 -7.18 -5.44 4.67
C ALA A 333 -8.25 -4.55 5.32
N ALA A 334 -9.27 -5.15 5.95
CA ALA A 334 -10.32 -4.43 6.66
C ALA A 334 -9.74 -3.63 7.83
N ILE A 335 -8.84 -4.23 8.63
CA ILE A 335 -8.17 -3.54 9.74
C ILE A 335 -7.46 -2.29 9.24
N GLN A 336 -6.66 -2.38 8.17
CA GLN A 336 -6.00 -1.20 7.58
C GLN A 336 -7.02 -0.17 7.08
N ALA A 337 -8.07 -0.64 6.39
CA ALA A 337 -9.08 0.23 5.78
C ALA A 337 -9.93 1.00 6.80
N VAL A 338 -10.17 0.43 7.99
CA VAL A 338 -10.90 1.10 9.07
C VAL A 338 -9.95 1.83 10.04
N SER A 339 -8.66 1.88 9.76
CA SER A 339 -7.70 2.61 10.60
C SER A 339 -7.54 4.01 10.02
N ASP A 340 -8.06 5.02 10.72
CA ASP A 340 -8.13 6.37 10.18
C ASP A 340 -6.81 7.13 10.38
N LYS A 341 -6.55 7.59 11.63
CA LYS A 341 -5.37 8.39 11.98
C LYS A 341 -4.33 7.51 12.65
N ILE A 342 -3.39 6.99 11.88
CA ILE A 342 -2.25 6.22 12.38
C ILE A 342 -1.13 7.18 12.75
N VAL A 343 -0.77 7.21 14.04
CA VAL A 343 0.38 8.00 14.53
C VAL A 343 1.67 7.25 14.18
N LYS A 344 2.62 7.92 13.51
CA LYS A 344 3.94 7.35 13.25
C LYS A 344 4.90 7.77 14.36
N ARG A 345 5.70 6.83 14.86
CA ARG A 345 6.75 7.10 15.86
C ARG A 345 8.01 6.34 15.51
N LYS A 346 9.14 6.82 16.04
CA LYS A 346 10.38 6.07 16.03
C LYS A 346 10.77 5.70 17.46
N VAL A 347 11.11 4.44 17.67
CA VAL A 347 11.46 3.90 18.98
C VAL A 347 12.88 3.38 18.93
N ILE A 348 13.71 3.83 19.87
CA ILE A 348 15.09 3.39 20.00
C ILE A 348 15.18 2.50 21.24
N GLU A 349 15.62 1.26 21.07
CA GLU A 349 15.76 0.29 22.17
C GLU A 349 17.20 0.12 22.65
N HIS A 350 18.14 0.84 22.05
CA HIS A 350 19.54 0.88 22.45
C HIS A 350 19.91 2.26 23.06
N LEU A 351 21.06 2.30 23.70
CA LEU A 351 21.67 3.47 24.35
C LEU A 351 22.97 3.84 23.62
N GLY A 352 23.58 4.94 24.03
CA GLY A 352 24.90 5.35 23.55
C GLY A 352 24.85 6.27 22.33
N TRP A 353 26.03 6.49 21.74
CA TRP A 353 26.19 7.35 20.57
C TRP A 353 25.70 6.69 19.29
N ARG A 354 24.89 7.41 18.50
CA ARG A 354 24.52 6.99 17.14
C ARG A 354 24.47 8.19 16.21
N LYS A 355 24.83 7.95 14.95
CA LYS A 355 24.70 8.95 13.91
C LYS A 355 23.27 8.91 13.36
N PHE A 356 22.56 10.03 13.49
CA PHE A 356 21.20 10.18 13.00
C PHE A 356 21.19 11.26 11.91
N GLY A 357 21.11 10.85 10.65
CA GLY A 357 21.34 11.75 9.52
C GLY A 357 22.78 12.28 9.50
N ILE A 358 22.93 13.60 9.71
CA ILE A 358 24.24 14.27 9.78
C ILE A 358 24.73 14.53 11.21
N GLU A 359 23.88 14.32 12.21
CA GLU A 359 24.18 14.66 13.61
C GLU A 359 24.55 13.42 14.43
N TRP A 360 25.44 13.59 15.39
CA TRP A 360 25.69 12.59 16.43
C TRP A 360 24.79 12.88 17.63
N VAL A 361 24.05 11.87 18.05
CA VAL A 361 23.17 11.93 19.21
C VAL A 361 23.52 10.83 20.19
N TYR A 362 23.30 11.10 21.47
CA TYR A 362 23.49 10.14 22.55
C TYR A 362 22.14 9.77 23.16
N PHE A 363 21.78 8.49 23.08
CA PHE A 363 20.56 7.94 23.65
C PHE A 363 20.80 7.46 25.08
N HIS A 364 19.94 7.87 26.01
CA HIS A 364 19.91 7.39 27.39
C HIS A 364 18.46 7.09 27.79
N ALA A 365 18.23 6.36 28.88
CA ALA A 365 16.90 5.96 29.35
C ALA A 365 15.97 7.13 29.75
N GLY A 366 16.46 8.37 29.68
CA GLY A 366 15.71 9.59 29.91
C GLY A 366 15.47 10.44 28.66
N GLY A 367 16.00 10.06 27.50
CA GLY A 367 15.85 10.81 26.26
C GLY A 367 17.14 10.87 25.43
N ILE A 368 17.30 12.01 24.73
CA ILE A 368 18.30 12.19 23.68
C ILE A 368 19.13 13.43 24.01
N ILE A 369 20.46 13.28 23.96
CA ILE A 369 21.39 14.41 23.99
C ILE A 369 21.92 14.64 22.58
N ARG A 370 21.86 15.89 22.12
CA ARG A 370 22.35 16.31 20.80
C ARG A 370 23.29 17.50 20.93
N SER A 371 24.24 17.62 20.02
CA SER A 371 24.94 18.89 19.82
C SER A 371 23.91 19.90 19.34
N ASN A 372 23.69 21.00 20.05
CA ASN A 372 22.81 22.06 19.58
C ASN A 372 23.34 22.56 18.21
N PRO A 373 22.68 22.34 17.06
CA PRO A 373 23.06 23.07 15.86
C PRO A 373 22.80 24.53 16.21
N LYS A 374 23.81 25.39 16.05
CA LYS A 374 23.64 26.81 16.32
C LYS A 374 22.37 27.28 15.62
N SER A 375 21.44 27.83 16.40
CA SER A 375 20.44 28.75 15.89
C SER A 375 21.18 29.82 15.09
N ASN A 376 21.06 29.78 13.77
CA ASN A 376 21.25 30.98 12.97
C ASN A 376 20.16 31.95 13.41
N ALA A 377 20.51 32.83 14.36
CA ALA A 377 19.84 34.05 14.83
C ALA A 377 19.86 34.13 16.36
N GLN A 378 21.03 34.43 16.93
CA GLN A 378 21.12 35.49 17.94
C GLN A 378 22.46 36.18 17.67
N SER A 379 22.41 37.18 16.79
CA SER A 379 23.40 38.24 16.77
C SER A 379 23.52 38.80 18.18
N HIS A 380 24.76 39.04 18.59
CA HIS A 380 25.06 40.09 19.54
C HIS A 380 24.16 41.29 19.26
N ASP A 381 23.56 41.86 20.30
CA ASP A 381 23.82 43.26 20.59
C ASP A 381 23.37 43.61 22.00
N GLY A 382 24.37 43.98 22.80
CA GLY A 382 24.18 44.98 23.81
C GLY A 382 24.55 46.33 23.20
N LYS A 383 23.53 47.19 23.07
CA LYS A 383 23.53 48.67 23.06
C LYS A 383 23.24 49.39 21.73
N SER A 384 22.30 50.33 21.94
CA SER A 384 22.12 51.68 21.39
C SER A 384 21.54 51.85 19.99
N ASP A 385 20.25 52.22 20.01
CA ASP A 385 19.73 53.53 19.55
C ASP A 385 19.74 53.91 18.06
N ILE A 386 18.54 54.34 17.64
CA ILE A 386 18.19 55.41 16.67
C ILE A 386 17.83 55.03 15.22
N GLU A 387 16.51 55.22 14.97
CA GLU A 387 15.83 55.82 13.80
C GLU A 387 15.60 55.09 12.47
N ASN A 388 14.30 54.98 12.16
CA ASN A 388 13.58 55.31 10.91
C ASN A 388 14.18 54.90 9.56
N SER A 389 13.45 54.05 8.81
CA SER A 389 12.47 54.47 7.79
C SER A 389 12.22 53.38 6.75
N ASN A 390 11.00 53.44 6.17
CA ASN A 390 10.46 52.63 5.08
C ASN A 390 11.45 52.22 3.99
N GLU A 391 11.40 50.96 3.54
CA GLU A 391 11.21 50.60 2.12
C GLU A 391 10.95 49.10 1.91
N ASN A 392 10.23 48.81 0.83
CA ASN A 392 9.58 47.55 0.44
C ASN A 392 10.56 46.42 0.05
N PRO A 393 10.11 45.15 0.00
CA PRO A 393 10.94 43.96 -0.17
C PRO A 393 11.18 43.66 -1.64
N GLN A 394 12.43 43.35 -2.03
CA GLN A 394 12.68 42.55 -3.24
C GLN A 394 14.13 42.02 -3.32
N ASN A 395 14.21 40.75 -3.71
CA ASN A 395 15.32 40.08 -4.40
C ASN A 395 16.37 39.34 -3.55
N GLY A 396 15.99 38.13 -3.14
CA GLY A 396 16.90 36.99 -3.08
C GLY A 396 16.30 35.83 -3.88
N ILE A 397 16.71 35.68 -5.14
CA ILE A 397 16.29 34.57 -6.02
C ILE A 397 16.87 33.26 -5.44
N PRO A 398 16.05 32.24 -5.11
CA PRO A 398 16.58 30.93 -4.70
C PRO A 398 17.10 30.17 -5.93
N CYS A 399 18.23 29.49 -5.78
CA CYS A 399 18.79 28.58 -6.78
C CYS A 399 17.76 27.52 -7.20
N PRO A 400 17.43 27.36 -8.50
CA PRO A 400 16.45 26.38 -8.97
C PRO A 400 16.84 24.90 -8.79
N ASN A 401 18.08 24.61 -8.38
CA ASN A 401 18.65 23.25 -8.35
C ASN A 401 19.16 22.79 -6.98
N CYS A 402 18.88 23.51 -5.89
CA CYS A 402 19.14 22.98 -4.55
C CYS A 402 17.87 22.28 -4.01
N PRO A 403 17.90 20.97 -3.73
CA PRO A 403 16.80 20.33 -3.02
C PRO A 403 16.76 20.91 -1.60
N THR A 404 15.74 21.71 -1.32
CA THR A 404 15.38 22.14 0.03
C THR A 404 14.98 20.89 0.80
N ILE A 405 15.91 20.31 1.57
CA ILE A 405 15.62 19.22 2.51
C ILE A 405 14.55 19.71 3.47
N SER A 406 13.50 18.92 3.60
CA SER A 406 12.34 19.16 4.47
C SER A 406 12.76 19.62 5.87
N THR A 407 12.17 20.71 6.33
CA THR A 407 12.38 21.36 7.64
C THR A 407 11.72 20.62 8.81
N VAL A 408 11.62 19.29 8.77
CA VAL A 408 11.08 18.49 9.88
C VAL A 408 12.27 17.96 10.67
N ASP A 409 12.36 18.31 11.97
CA ASP A 409 13.38 17.78 12.86
C ASP A 409 13.21 16.26 12.94
N PRO A 410 14.18 15.46 12.44
CA PRO A 410 14.02 14.02 12.33
C PRO A 410 13.99 13.32 13.69
N LEU A 411 14.19 14.06 14.79
CA LEU A 411 14.15 13.58 16.17
C LEU A 411 12.90 14.05 16.95
N GLN A 412 11.97 14.77 16.32
CA GLN A 412 10.84 15.43 17.00
C GLN A 412 9.86 14.45 17.69
N ASP A 413 9.83 13.18 17.25
CA ASP A 413 8.92 12.13 17.75
C ASP A 413 9.64 10.81 18.05
N VAL A 414 10.88 10.89 18.57
CA VAL A 414 11.69 9.72 18.95
C VAL A 414 11.51 9.37 20.43
N GLU A 415 11.06 8.15 20.70
CA GLU A 415 10.95 7.57 22.04
C GLU A 415 12.13 6.64 22.32
N VAL A 416 12.73 6.72 23.52
CA VAL A 416 13.74 5.75 23.96
C VAL A 416 13.08 4.74 24.90
N ARG A 417 13.02 3.48 24.47
CA ARG A 417 12.35 2.38 25.18
C ARG A 417 13.36 1.28 25.50
N VAL A 418 13.92 1.32 26.70
CA VAL A 418 14.90 0.30 27.13
C VAL A 418 14.30 -0.72 28.09
N PRO A 419 14.83 -1.96 28.12
CA PRO A 419 14.48 -2.94 29.15
C PRO A 419 14.65 -2.37 30.56
N LYS A 420 13.83 -2.84 31.51
CA LYS A 420 13.84 -2.37 32.92
C LYS A 420 15.23 -2.42 33.57
N VAL A 421 16.08 -3.36 33.19
CA VAL A 421 17.45 -3.46 33.74
C VAL A 421 18.34 -2.28 33.33
N LEU A 422 18.01 -1.59 32.23
CA LEU A 422 18.72 -0.42 31.73
C LEU A 422 18.02 0.90 32.07
N SER A 423 16.86 0.89 32.75
CA SER A 423 16.10 2.13 33.03
C SER A 423 16.87 3.12 33.90
N SER A 424 17.84 2.63 34.69
CA SER A 424 18.72 3.44 35.55
C SER A 424 19.83 4.17 34.78
N TYR A 425 20.09 3.83 33.50
CA TYR A 425 21.00 4.60 32.62
C TYR A 425 20.34 5.89 32.15
N ARG A 426 19.96 6.73 33.11
CA ARG A 426 19.24 7.97 32.91
C ARG A 426 20.12 9.13 33.37
N LEU A 427 20.65 9.88 32.41
CA LEU A 427 21.37 11.10 32.69
C LEU A 427 20.44 12.15 33.33
N PRO A 428 20.92 12.94 34.30
CA PRO A 428 20.13 13.98 34.93
C PRO A 428 19.87 15.15 33.98
N GLU A 429 18.93 16.03 34.35
CA GLU A 429 18.76 17.31 33.67
C GLU A 429 20.07 18.11 33.67
N LYS A 430 20.26 18.94 32.62
CA LYS A 430 21.49 19.70 32.41
C LYS A 430 21.87 20.51 33.66
N PRO A 431 22.98 20.19 34.35
CA PRO A 431 23.37 20.90 35.55
C PRO A 431 23.87 22.32 35.22
N LYS A 432 23.77 23.24 36.19
CA LYS A 432 24.42 24.56 36.10
C LYS A 432 25.94 24.39 36.13
N LYS A 433 26.66 25.18 35.33
CA LYS A 433 28.11 25.08 35.15
C LYS A 433 28.88 25.15 36.47
N GLU A 434 28.46 26.02 37.38
CA GLU A 434 29.11 26.26 38.68
C GLU A 434 28.92 25.09 39.66
N SER A 435 27.78 24.38 39.57
CA SER A 435 27.56 23.16 40.37
C SER A 435 28.44 22.03 39.87
N LEU A 436 28.50 21.83 38.54
CA LEU A 436 29.27 20.75 37.94
C LEU A 436 30.76 20.82 38.28
N ILE A 437 31.37 22.02 38.22
CA ILE A 437 32.78 22.21 38.59
C ILE A 437 33.00 21.85 40.06
N ARG A 438 32.12 22.31 40.94
CA ARG A 438 32.19 22.02 42.38
C ARG A 438 32.07 20.54 42.68
N ASP A 439 31.13 19.86 42.03
CA ASP A 439 30.82 18.46 42.29
C ASP A 439 31.94 17.54 41.78
N ILE A 440 32.53 17.83 40.61
CA ILE A 440 33.71 17.12 40.10
C ILE A 440 34.94 17.37 40.98
N ALA A 441 35.18 18.60 41.42
CA ALA A 441 36.31 18.92 42.30
C ALA A 441 36.22 18.14 43.62
N LYS A 442 35.04 18.10 44.25
CA LYS A 442 34.79 17.32 45.47
C LYS A 442 34.96 15.82 45.27
N LEU A 443 34.55 15.29 44.12
CA LEU A 443 34.77 13.88 43.80
C LEU A 443 36.27 13.56 43.71
N ILE A 444 37.05 14.41 43.03
CA ILE A 444 38.50 14.22 42.90
C ILE A 444 39.17 14.31 44.27
N GLU A 445 38.85 15.32 45.09
CA GLU A 445 39.34 15.47 46.47
C GLU A 445 39.05 14.20 47.30
N LEU A 446 37.80 13.71 47.28
CA LEU A 446 37.43 12.47 47.96
C LEU A 446 38.26 11.27 47.47
N LEU A 447 38.47 11.14 46.16
CA LEU A 447 39.22 10.03 45.57
C LEU A 447 40.71 10.09 45.91
N GLU A 448 41.32 11.26 45.89
CA GLU A 448 42.73 11.49 46.26
C GLU A 448 42.99 11.14 47.73
N ASP A 449 42.07 11.51 48.61
CA ASP A 449 42.21 11.27 50.06
C ASP A 449 41.95 9.81 50.46
N THR A 450 41.11 9.09 49.72
CA THR A 450 40.62 7.76 50.15
C THR A 450 41.14 6.59 49.33
N ILE A 451 41.56 6.79 48.08
CA ILE A 451 41.89 5.69 47.16
C ILE A 451 43.21 5.97 46.44
N PRO A 452 44.15 5.00 46.38
CA PRO A 452 45.37 5.15 45.59
C PRO A 452 45.06 5.49 44.12
N ALA A 453 45.74 6.50 43.57
CA ALA A 453 45.53 6.99 42.20
C ALA A 453 45.50 5.88 41.14
N ARG A 454 46.35 4.85 41.27
CA ARG A 454 46.39 3.69 40.37
C ARG A 454 45.07 2.92 40.23
N LEU A 455 44.15 3.05 41.19
CA LEU A 455 42.86 2.36 41.19
C LEU A 455 41.73 3.23 40.61
N TRP A 456 41.67 4.52 40.96
CA TRP A 456 40.56 5.39 40.57
C TRP A 456 40.80 6.14 39.25
N MET A 457 42.05 6.52 38.94
CA MET A 457 42.35 7.25 37.70
C MET A 457 41.94 6.49 36.44
N PRO A 458 42.21 5.18 36.29
CA PRO A 458 41.75 4.42 35.13
C PRO A 458 40.23 4.36 35.01
N LEU A 459 39.52 4.26 36.15
CA LEU A 459 38.06 4.19 36.17
C LEU A 459 37.42 5.54 35.80
N LEU A 460 37.94 6.64 36.34
CA LEU A 460 37.51 8.00 35.97
C LEU A 460 37.78 8.25 34.48
N SER A 461 38.98 7.89 34.01
CA SER A 461 39.36 8.05 32.61
C SER A 461 38.45 7.25 31.69
N ALA A 462 38.07 6.03 32.06
CA ALA A 462 37.14 5.21 31.28
C ALA A 462 35.73 5.81 31.21
N ALA A 463 35.24 6.36 32.33
CA ALA A 463 33.93 7.02 32.38
C ALA A 463 33.85 8.24 31.43
N PHE A 464 34.94 8.97 31.23
CA PHE A 464 34.99 10.07 30.25
C PHE A 464 35.36 9.63 28.84
N ARG A 465 36.20 8.59 28.70
CA ARG A 465 36.66 8.08 27.40
C ARG A 465 35.50 7.66 26.50
N ILE A 466 34.46 7.05 27.06
CA ILE A 466 33.28 6.59 26.31
C ILE A 466 32.49 7.74 25.66
N ALA A 467 32.64 8.97 26.17
CA ALA A 467 32.03 10.16 25.58
C ALA A 467 32.84 10.74 24.41
N ILE A 468 34.10 10.35 24.26
CA ILE A 468 35.04 10.91 23.27
C ILE A 468 35.09 10.05 22.02
N ASP A 469 35.30 8.74 22.17
CA ASP A 469 35.46 7.80 21.05
C ASP A 469 35.20 6.36 21.49
N GLN A 470 35.13 5.45 20.51
CA GLN A 470 34.88 4.03 20.69
C GLN A 470 35.89 3.38 21.63
N VAL A 471 35.40 2.49 22.50
CA VAL A 471 36.20 1.75 23.48
C VAL A 471 36.25 0.28 23.08
N ASP A 472 37.44 -0.30 22.98
CA ASP A 472 37.67 -1.71 22.63
C ASP A 472 38.27 -2.53 23.78
N PHE A 473 38.16 -2.02 25.01
CA PHE A 473 38.68 -2.66 26.22
C PHE A 473 37.65 -2.67 27.36
N SER A 474 37.81 -3.60 28.30
CA SER A 474 37.02 -3.69 29.54
C SER A 474 37.92 -3.55 30.77
N ILE A 475 37.44 -2.86 31.80
CA ILE A 475 38.14 -2.76 33.09
C ILE A 475 37.56 -3.77 34.07
N HIS A 476 38.45 -4.60 34.63
CA HIS A 476 38.11 -5.60 35.62
C HIS A 476 38.75 -5.27 36.97
N LEU A 477 37.92 -5.01 37.99
CA LEU A 477 38.40 -4.84 39.37
C LEU A 477 38.50 -6.19 40.07
N VAL A 478 39.70 -6.53 40.53
CA VAL A 478 40.01 -7.81 41.21
C VAL A 478 40.48 -7.54 42.64
N GLY A 479 40.08 -8.40 43.58
CA GLY A 479 40.44 -8.29 44.99
C GLY A 479 39.56 -9.15 45.90
N VAL A 480 39.96 -9.32 47.15
CA VAL A 480 39.24 -10.15 48.14
C VAL A 480 37.81 -9.67 48.41
N THR A 481 36.90 -10.55 48.81
CA THR A 481 35.53 -10.18 49.19
C THR A 481 35.56 -9.08 50.26
N ASN A 482 34.59 -8.16 50.22
CA ASN A 482 34.49 -7.00 51.11
C ASN A 482 35.61 -5.93 50.96
N SER A 483 36.38 -5.96 49.87
CA SER A 483 37.40 -4.94 49.58
C SER A 483 36.87 -3.66 48.90
N GLY A 484 35.55 -3.40 48.96
CA GLY A 484 34.94 -2.20 48.38
C GLY A 484 34.84 -2.14 46.85
N LYS A 485 35.17 -3.21 46.10
CA LYS A 485 35.15 -3.23 44.61
C LYS A 485 33.82 -2.75 44.03
N THR A 486 32.71 -3.32 44.49
CA THR A 486 31.36 -2.99 44.00
C THR A 486 31.01 -1.53 44.28
N THR A 487 31.38 -1.02 45.45
CA THR A 487 31.19 0.38 45.82
C THR A 487 31.98 1.30 44.90
N LEU A 488 33.25 0.99 44.67
CA LEU A 488 34.11 1.76 43.78
C LEU A 488 33.60 1.75 42.34
N THR A 489 33.22 0.59 41.80
CA THR A 489 32.58 0.49 40.48
C THR A 489 31.32 1.33 40.41
N SER A 490 30.43 1.26 41.41
CA SER A 490 29.18 2.00 41.40
C SER A 490 29.36 3.51 41.38
N LEU A 491 30.38 4.02 42.07
CA LEU A 491 30.71 5.46 42.05
C LEU A 491 30.97 5.97 40.63
N PHE A 492 31.65 5.17 39.79
CA PHE A 492 31.91 5.55 38.40
C PHE A 492 30.74 5.23 37.46
N CYS A 493 29.93 4.21 37.75
CA CYS A 493 28.71 3.96 37.00
C CYS A 493 27.69 5.12 37.17
N GLN A 494 27.70 5.83 38.30
CA GLN A 494 26.79 6.95 38.55
C GLN A 494 26.94 8.13 37.59
N PHE A 495 28.05 8.23 36.85
CA PHE A 495 28.18 9.19 35.74
C PHE A 495 27.13 8.98 34.64
N PHE A 496 26.57 7.77 34.53
CA PHE A 496 25.56 7.41 33.53
C PHE A 496 24.14 7.36 34.10
N GLY A 497 24.00 7.58 35.41
CA GLY A 497 22.70 7.71 36.07
C GLY A 497 22.82 7.65 37.59
N PRO A 498 22.14 8.55 38.34
CA PRO A 498 22.29 8.66 39.79
C PRO A 498 21.86 7.38 40.54
N ASP A 499 20.94 6.61 39.95
CA ASP A 499 20.39 5.38 40.54
C ASP A 499 21.31 4.16 40.39
N LEU A 500 22.45 4.27 39.69
CA LEU A 500 23.43 3.19 39.50
C LEU A 500 24.37 3.02 40.71
N HIS A 501 23.81 2.85 41.90
CA HIS A 501 24.59 2.67 43.15
C HIS A 501 24.88 1.18 43.45
N ALA A 502 25.71 0.89 44.47
CA ALA A 502 26.19 -0.47 44.80
C ALA A 502 25.11 -1.54 45.04
N ARG A 503 23.85 -1.15 45.27
CA ARG A 503 22.70 -2.06 45.47
C ARG A 503 21.77 -2.13 44.25
N ASN A 504 22.04 -1.31 43.23
CA ASN A 504 21.26 -1.16 42.02
C ASN A 504 22.18 -0.93 40.80
N LEU A 505 23.21 -1.76 40.68
CA LEU A 505 24.03 -1.80 39.48
C LEU A 505 23.21 -2.42 38.35
N ALA A 506 23.22 -1.79 37.19
CA ALA A 506 22.71 -2.42 35.99
C ALA A 506 23.59 -3.64 35.68
N LEU A 507 22.95 -4.79 35.43
CA LEU A 507 23.59 -6.06 35.06
C LEU A 507 24.43 -6.69 36.19
N PRO A 508 23.81 -7.26 37.25
CA PRO A 508 24.47 -8.34 37.99
C PRO A 508 24.89 -9.44 37.01
N PHE A 509 25.97 -10.19 37.28
CA PHE A 509 26.47 -11.29 36.43
C PHE A 509 25.37 -12.35 36.15
N LEU A 510 24.49 -12.05 35.19
CA LEU A 510 23.52 -12.95 34.58
C LEU A 510 24.22 -13.64 33.41
N GLY A 511 23.77 -14.85 33.06
CA GLY A 511 24.45 -15.76 32.13
C GLY A 511 24.92 -15.10 30.82
N VAL A 512 26.00 -15.65 30.24
CA VAL A 512 26.78 -15.09 29.11
C VAL A 512 25.91 -14.52 27.97
N ALA A 513 24.88 -15.24 27.55
CA ALA A 513 23.99 -14.82 26.46
C ALA A 513 23.18 -13.54 26.77
N SER A 514 22.72 -13.38 28.00
CA SER A 514 22.00 -12.16 28.43
C SER A 514 22.94 -10.95 28.55
N ARG A 515 24.22 -11.19 28.82
CA ARG A 515 25.24 -10.15 28.93
C ARG A 515 25.64 -9.59 27.57
N GLU A 516 25.85 -10.44 26.58
CA GLU A 516 26.19 -10.01 25.21
C GLU A 516 25.06 -9.16 24.61
N MET A 517 23.80 -9.59 24.77
CA MET A 517 22.63 -8.84 24.31
C MET A 517 22.49 -7.48 25.02
N LEU A 518 22.73 -7.41 26.33
CA LEU A 518 22.60 -6.16 27.08
C LEU A 518 23.79 -5.21 26.88
N LEU A 519 24.99 -5.74 26.62
CA LEU A 519 26.13 -4.96 26.17
C LEU A 519 25.88 -4.39 24.78
N TYR A 520 25.27 -5.16 23.88
CA TYR A 520 24.89 -4.70 22.55
C TYR A 520 23.90 -3.51 22.59
N LEU A 521 22.91 -3.55 23.50
CA LEU A 521 22.00 -2.42 23.71
C LEU A 521 22.68 -1.19 24.32
N VAL A 522 23.88 -1.31 24.88
CA VAL A 522 24.64 -0.19 25.45
C VAL A 522 25.77 0.26 24.53
N ASP A 523 26.23 -0.61 23.64
CA ASP A 523 27.42 -0.44 22.82
C ASP A 523 27.18 -0.91 21.37
N GLU A 524 26.87 0.05 20.51
CA GLU A 524 27.16 -0.08 19.08
C GLU A 524 27.93 1.12 18.54
N ALA A 525 28.99 1.48 19.26
CA ALA A 525 30.16 2.02 18.59
C ALA A 525 30.82 0.93 17.69
N ALA A 526 30.70 -0.35 18.02
CA ALA A 526 31.58 -1.39 17.48
C ALA A 526 31.35 -1.87 16.03
N ASN A 527 30.32 -1.46 15.28
CA ASN A 527 29.98 -2.07 13.97
C ASN A 527 30.11 -1.20 12.71
N LEU A 528 30.63 0.03 12.77
CA LEU A 528 30.99 0.77 11.55
C LEU A 528 32.43 0.46 11.13
N ARG A 529 32.61 -0.70 10.49
CA ARG A 529 33.89 -1.06 9.86
C ARG A 529 34.19 -0.29 8.57
N ASN A 530 33.37 0.67 8.16
CA ASN A 530 33.62 1.51 6.98
C ASN A 530 33.06 2.92 7.17
N GLY A 531 33.94 3.92 7.16
CA GLY A 531 33.57 5.33 7.02
C GLY A 531 33.70 6.17 8.29
N ARG A 532 34.93 6.34 8.79
CA ARG A 532 35.27 7.49 9.64
C ARG A 532 35.38 8.76 8.78
N PRO A 533 35.16 9.97 9.34
CA PRO A 533 35.88 11.16 8.91
C PRO A 533 37.39 11.03 9.16
#